data_AF-A0A259CNM7-F1
#
_entry.id   AF-A0A259CNM7-F1
#
_cell.length_a   1.000
_cell.length_b   1.000
_cell.length_c   1.000
_cell.angle_alpha   90.00
_cell.angle_beta   90.00
_cell.angle_gamma   90.00
#
_symmetry.space_group_name_H-M   'P 1'
#
loop_
_entity.id
_entity.type
_entity.pdbx_description
1 polymer ?
#
loop_
_entity_poly.entity_id
_entity_poly.type
_entity_poly.pdbx_seq_one_letter_code
_entity_poly.pdbx_strand_id
1 'polypeptide(L)'
;MSAQTHLASKGVTVQQAYDYIMSNISNPSTIFDTSKTFGVTNDMLGEIVNVNASVVKQFWQENNLGFGVLDTVNTKQTLSGDITTSMTLTNDKVWVLDGLVAVKNGATLTIQAGTTIVGKDGTGSATSYLIIDKGSKIDAQGTATAPIIFTSEKAHDGAAAAVGQWGGVTIIGNAGNSQVNAYEVNTAYTAGTSNLADNSGILNHVKIYNSGITMEQDKEINGLSLVGVGSGTTISNITIDNSDDDGIELWGGTVNLSNITITRATDDHFDIDDGYSGTVTNLTITQTSGNAGIEMSGTTSATFDGLTITQNASNKEGGIFFKGAGIGGTIKNATIIDNVSSTTQYGAIHSDNSGANTAGTTFTNVTIKGTSTDADFTGPVATALQAQFTAGTGNVTLVGLSAVVDTGIVVA
;
A
#
# COMPACT_ATOMS: atom_id res chain seq x y z
N MET A 1 -13.86 -12.78 23.69
CA MET A 1 -13.47 -13.96 22.89
C MET A 1 -12.60 -14.84 23.78
N SER A 2 -12.76 -16.17 23.77
CA SER A 2 -11.90 -17.07 24.56
C SER A 2 -10.51 -17.21 23.92
N ALA A 3 -9.51 -17.59 24.72
CA ALA A 3 -8.16 -17.86 24.25
C ALA A 3 -8.15 -18.96 23.18
N GLN A 4 -8.98 -19.99 23.34
CA GLN A 4 -9.04 -21.10 22.38
C GLN A 4 -9.49 -20.64 20.99
N THR A 5 -10.57 -19.85 20.90
CA THR A 5 -11.06 -19.32 19.62
C THR A 5 -10.04 -18.37 19.00
N HIS A 6 -9.44 -17.49 19.81
CA HIS A 6 -8.46 -16.51 19.36
C HIS A 6 -7.20 -17.17 18.80
N LEU A 7 -6.60 -18.11 19.55
CA LEU A 7 -5.38 -18.82 19.13
C LEU A 7 -5.62 -19.69 17.90
N ALA A 8 -6.78 -20.35 17.80
CA ALA A 8 -7.14 -21.12 16.62
C ALA A 8 -7.18 -20.25 15.35
N SER A 9 -7.66 -19.00 15.44
CA SER A 9 -7.64 -18.05 14.31
C SER A 9 -6.22 -17.71 13.83
N LYS A 10 -5.21 -17.92 14.68
CA LYS A 10 -3.79 -17.68 14.38
C LYS A 10 -3.03 -18.97 14.08
N GLY A 11 -3.71 -20.11 13.94
CA GLY A 11 -3.09 -21.41 13.68
C GLY A 11 -2.30 -21.97 14.88
N VAL A 12 -2.58 -21.49 16.09
CA VAL A 12 -1.88 -21.88 17.33
C VAL A 12 -2.85 -22.63 18.25
N THR A 13 -2.39 -23.72 18.85
CA THR A 13 -3.14 -24.43 19.89
C THR A 13 -2.92 -23.80 21.27
N VAL A 14 -3.88 -23.96 22.19
CA VAL A 14 -3.71 -23.52 23.59
C VAL A 14 -2.47 -24.15 24.22
N GLN A 15 -2.16 -25.41 23.90
CA GLN A 15 -0.97 -26.09 24.41
C GLN A 15 0.33 -25.44 23.90
N GLN A 16 0.42 -25.11 22.61
CA GLN A 16 1.59 -24.42 22.06
C GLN A 16 1.79 -23.04 22.69
N ALA A 17 0.71 -22.30 22.93
CA ALA A 17 0.78 -21.01 23.62
C ALA A 17 1.22 -21.17 25.08
N TYR A 18 0.71 -22.20 25.78
CA TYR A 18 1.15 -22.54 27.13
C TYR A 18 2.65 -22.86 27.18
N ASP A 19 3.13 -23.73 26.28
CA ASP A 19 4.53 -24.14 26.22
C ASP A 19 5.45 -22.93 25.91
N TYR A 20 4.99 -22.02 25.06
CA TYR A 20 5.68 -20.76 24.79
C TYR A 20 5.77 -19.87 26.04
N ILE A 21 4.67 -19.69 26.77
CA ILE A 21 4.66 -18.89 28.00
C ILE A 21 5.60 -19.51 29.04
N MET A 22 5.52 -20.82 29.25
CA MET A 22 6.33 -21.50 30.26
C MET A 22 7.82 -21.51 29.92
N SER A 23 8.18 -21.64 28.65
CA SER A 23 9.58 -21.55 28.21
C SER A 23 10.16 -20.13 28.31
N ASN A 24 9.32 -19.09 28.33
CA ASN A 24 9.73 -17.70 28.42
C ASN A 24 9.39 -17.05 29.77
N ILE A 25 8.98 -17.83 30.79
CA ILE A 25 8.49 -17.28 32.06
C ILE A 25 9.55 -16.43 32.81
N SER A 26 10.84 -16.71 32.58
CA SER A 26 11.96 -15.93 33.11
C SER A 26 12.27 -14.65 32.30
N ASN A 27 11.56 -14.41 31.19
CA ASN A 27 11.65 -13.20 30.37
C ASN A 27 10.25 -12.61 30.11
N PRO A 28 9.63 -11.96 31.12
CA PRO A 28 8.25 -11.50 31.07
C PRO A 28 7.95 -10.51 29.94
N SER A 29 8.92 -9.66 29.56
CA SER A 29 8.78 -8.74 28.42
C SER A 29 8.53 -9.48 27.10
N THR A 30 9.20 -10.62 26.87
CA THR A 30 8.99 -11.42 25.66
C THR A 30 7.57 -11.97 25.56
N ILE A 31 7.02 -12.44 26.69
CA ILE A 31 5.62 -12.91 26.72
C ILE A 31 4.67 -11.73 26.52
N PHE A 32 4.94 -10.60 27.17
CA PHE A 32 4.10 -9.41 27.12
C PHE A 32 4.03 -8.82 25.70
N ASP A 33 5.18 -8.62 25.05
CA ASP A 33 5.26 -8.07 23.70
C ASP A 33 4.63 -9.02 22.68
N THR A 34 4.85 -10.32 22.83
CA THR A 34 4.20 -11.33 21.98
C THR A 34 2.69 -11.31 22.19
N SER A 35 2.23 -11.26 23.44
CA SER A 35 0.81 -11.18 23.76
C SER A 35 0.18 -9.93 23.15
N LYS A 36 0.86 -8.79 23.22
CA LYS A 36 0.44 -7.55 22.57
C LYS A 36 0.38 -7.69 21.05
N THR A 37 1.43 -8.20 20.43
CA THR A 37 1.51 -8.42 18.98
C THR A 37 0.38 -9.32 18.47
N PHE A 38 0.04 -10.35 19.24
CA PHE A 38 -1.00 -11.31 18.86
C PHE A 38 -2.38 -10.98 19.45
N GLY A 39 -2.56 -9.86 20.15
CA GLY A 39 -3.85 -9.46 20.73
C GLY A 39 -4.37 -10.40 21.83
N VAL A 40 -3.47 -11.10 22.53
CA VAL A 40 -3.79 -11.97 23.66
C VAL A 40 -3.97 -11.11 24.92
N THR A 41 -5.19 -11.06 25.45
CA THR A 41 -5.53 -10.25 26.63
C THR A 41 -5.06 -10.90 27.93
N ASN A 42 -5.15 -10.19 29.05
CA ASN A 42 -4.85 -10.80 30.36
C ASN A 42 -5.84 -11.94 30.70
N ASP A 43 -7.09 -11.83 30.25
CA ASP A 43 -8.09 -12.89 30.43
C ASP A 43 -7.70 -14.13 29.63
N MET A 44 -7.26 -13.97 28.38
CA MET A 44 -6.80 -15.07 27.54
C MET A 44 -5.54 -15.73 28.10
N LEU A 45 -4.58 -14.94 28.57
CA LEU A 45 -3.40 -15.46 29.26
C LEU A 45 -3.79 -16.28 30.50
N GLY A 46 -4.77 -15.80 31.27
CA GLY A 46 -5.33 -16.53 32.40
C GLY A 46 -5.92 -17.88 31.99
N GLU A 47 -6.71 -17.91 30.90
CA GLU A 47 -7.25 -19.15 30.32
C GLU A 47 -6.13 -20.11 29.88
N ILE A 48 -5.09 -19.61 29.19
CA ILE A 48 -3.99 -20.44 28.66
C ILE A 48 -3.23 -21.14 29.80
N VAL A 49 -2.87 -20.39 30.85
CA VAL A 49 -2.06 -20.94 31.97
C VAL A 49 -2.91 -21.42 33.14
N ASN A 50 -4.23 -21.46 32.98
CA ASN A 50 -5.20 -21.92 33.98
C ASN A 50 -5.10 -21.18 35.33
N VAL A 51 -5.05 -19.85 35.28
CA VAL A 51 -5.09 -18.96 36.45
C VAL A 51 -6.08 -17.83 36.24
N ASN A 52 -6.48 -17.15 37.32
CA ASN A 52 -7.32 -15.95 37.17
C ASN A 52 -6.51 -14.82 36.50
N ALA A 53 -7.17 -14.00 35.68
CA ALA A 53 -6.57 -12.84 35.04
C ALA A 53 -5.93 -11.85 36.05
N SER A 54 -6.42 -11.79 37.30
CA SER A 54 -5.80 -10.99 38.36
C SER A 54 -4.36 -11.43 38.69
N VAL A 55 -4.07 -12.74 38.61
CA VAL A 55 -2.72 -13.29 38.82
C VAL A 55 -1.80 -12.87 37.68
N VAL A 56 -2.30 -12.90 36.45
CA VAL A 56 -1.55 -12.42 35.27
C VAL A 56 -1.26 -10.92 35.37
N LYS A 57 -2.25 -10.12 35.77
CA LYS A 57 -2.09 -8.67 35.96
C LYS A 57 -1.07 -8.36 37.05
N GLN A 58 -1.09 -9.10 38.15
CA GLN A 58 -0.10 -8.99 39.22
C GLN A 58 1.31 -9.35 38.71
N PHE A 59 1.44 -10.43 37.93
CA PHE A 59 2.72 -10.82 37.33
C PHE A 59 3.32 -9.70 36.47
N TRP A 60 2.50 -8.99 35.68
CA TRP A 60 2.97 -7.83 34.92
C TRP A 60 3.39 -6.66 35.81
N GLN A 61 2.60 -6.35 36.84
CA GLN A 61 2.94 -5.28 37.79
C GLN A 61 4.28 -5.54 38.49
N GLU A 62 4.52 -6.77 38.95
CA GLU A 62 5.75 -7.18 39.62
C GLU A 62 6.99 -7.07 38.71
N ASN A 63 6.78 -7.13 37.39
CA ASN A 63 7.81 -6.98 36.37
C ASN A 63 7.85 -5.60 35.72
N ASN A 64 7.18 -4.59 36.32
CA ASN A 64 7.09 -3.22 35.81
C ASN A 64 6.52 -3.11 34.38
N LEU A 65 5.59 -3.99 34.01
CA LEU A 65 4.89 -4.00 32.73
C LEU A 65 3.43 -3.53 32.89
N GLY A 66 2.99 -2.65 32.00
CA GLY A 66 1.67 -2.02 32.07
C GLY A 66 0.55 -2.94 31.60
N PHE A 67 0.01 -3.80 32.47
CA PHE A 67 -1.04 -4.78 32.15
C PHE A 67 -2.27 -4.20 31.41
N GLY A 68 -2.60 -2.92 31.64
CA GLY A 68 -3.71 -2.23 30.96
C GLY A 68 -3.58 -2.26 29.44
N VAL A 69 -2.35 -2.29 28.92
CA VAL A 69 -2.08 -2.37 27.48
C VAL A 69 -2.69 -3.64 26.87
N LEU A 70 -2.56 -4.80 27.50
CA LEU A 70 -3.05 -6.07 26.94
C LEU A 70 -4.58 -6.18 26.95
N ASP A 71 -5.26 -5.45 27.84
CA ASP A 71 -6.73 -5.47 27.92
C ASP A 71 -7.38 -4.43 26.99
N THR A 72 -6.65 -3.41 26.55
CA THR A 72 -7.19 -2.35 25.69
C THR A 72 -7.02 -2.65 24.19
N VAL A 73 -6.05 -3.48 23.78
CA VAL A 73 -5.76 -3.79 22.35
C VAL A 73 -6.96 -4.34 21.57
N ASN A 74 -8.01 -4.83 22.23
CA ASN A 74 -9.24 -5.34 21.60
C ASN A 74 -10.47 -4.47 21.84
N THR A 75 -10.34 -3.32 22.51
CA THR A 75 -11.44 -2.36 22.57
C THR A 75 -11.55 -1.67 21.20
N LYS A 76 -12.74 -1.73 20.61
CA LYS A 76 -13.04 -1.07 19.34
C LYS A 76 -13.70 0.27 19.61
N GLN A 77 -13.25 1.31 18.93
CA GLN A 77 -13.90 2.61 18.91
C GLN A 77 -14.27 2.98 17.47
N THR A 78 -15.56 3.19 17.23
CA THR A 78 -16.07 3.53 15.91
C THR A 78 -15.87 5.01 15.58
N LEU A 79 -15.46 5.27 14.34
CA LEU A 79 -15.44 6.56 13.67
C LEU A 79 -16.44 6.51 12.51
N SER A 80 -17.25 7.55 12.36
CA SER A 80 -18.19 7.69 11.25
C SER A 80 -18.42 9.17 10.95
N GLY A 81 -18.69 9.47 9.68
CA GLY A 81 -18.98 10.83 9.22
C GLY A 81 -17.79 11.79 9.27
N ASP A 82 -18.08 13.07 9.43
CA ASP A 82 -17.07 14.13 9.29
C ASP A 82 -16.30 14.38 10.59
N ILE A 83 -14.96 14.32 10.50
CA ILE A 83 -14.02 14.81 11.51
C ILE A 83 -13.68 16.26 11.14
N THR A 84 -14.36 17.21 11.79
CA THR A 84 -14.20 18.65 11.55
C THR A 84 -13.32 19.37 12.58
N THR A 85 -12.88 18.63 13.60
CA THR A 85 -11.94 19.10 14.64
C THR A 85 -10.80 18.09 14.74
N SER A 86 -9.57 18.57 14.85
CA SER A 86 -8.38 17.71 14.95
C SER A 86 -8.51 16.72 16.11
N MET A 87 -8.10 15.48 15.86
CA MET A 87 -8.14 14.41 16.86
C MET A 87 -6.97 13.45 16.69
N THR A 88 -6.72 12.65 17.73
CA THR A 88 -5.65 11.66 17.75
C THR A 88 -6.21 10.25 17.89
N LEU A 89 -5.80 9.36 16.99
CA LEU A 89 -6.05 7.92 17.07
C LEU A 89 -4.90 7.27 17.85
N THR A 90 -5.20 6.87 19.08
CA THR A 90 -4.25 6.25 20.01
C THR A 90 -4.02 4.78 19.69
N ASN A 91 -2.87 4.24 20.10
CA ASN A 91 -2.47 2.86 19.84
C ASN A 91 -2.89 1.86 20.95
N ASP A 92 -3.74 2.30 21.87
CA ASP A 92 -4.25 1.49 22.97
C ASP A 92 -5.54 0.74 22.60
N LYS A 93 -6.12 0.99 21.41
CA LYS A 93 -7.39 0.42 20.95
C LYS A 93 -7.40 0.26 19.42
N VAL A 94 -8.43 -0.43 18.90
CA VAL A 94 -8.69 -0.53 17.46
C VAL A 94 -9.71 0.53 17.04
N TRP A 95 -9.42 1.28 15.98
CA TRP A 95 -10.35 2.27 15.43
C TRP A 95 -11.12 1.66 14.27
N VAL A 96 -12.44 1.72 14.30
CA VAL A 96 -13.31 1.12 13.27
C VAL A 96 -13.91 2.24 12.41
N LEU A 97 -13.59 2.28 11.13
CA LEU A 97 -14.29 3.13 10.16
C LEU A 97 -15.62 2.46 9.81
N ASP A 98 -16.74 3.15 10.01
CA ASP A 98 -18.09 2.67 9.69
C ASP A 98 -18.72 3.63 8.65
N GLY A 99 -18.63 3.24 7.38
CA GLY A 99 -18.93 4.11 6.25
C GLY A 99 -17.81 5.11 5.93
N LEU A 100 -18.14 6.16 5.16
CA LEU A 100 -17.21 7.25 4.87
C LEU A 100 -16.86 8.01 6.16
N VAL A 101 -15.56 8.05 6.49
CA VAL A 101 -14.98 8.95 7.48
C VAL A 101 -14.19 10.02 6.75
N ALA A 102 -14.58 11.28 6.89
CA ALA A 102 -13.95 12.38 6.16
C ALA A 102 -13.32 13.40 7.10
N VAL A 103 -12.02 13.67 6.96
CA VAL A 103 -11.32 14.72 7.71
C VAL A 103 -11.43 16.02 6.94
N LYS A 104 -12.19 16.99 7.47
CA LYS A 104 -12.58 18.21 6.75
C LYS A 104 -12.32 19.46 7.60
N ASN A 105 -12.58 20.64 7.01
CA ASN A 105 -12.54 21.93 7.71
C ASN A 105 -11.18 22.27 8.35
N GLY A 106 -10.07 21.86 7.70
CA GLY A 106 -8.73 22.14 8.19
C GLY A 106 -8.31 21.30 9.40
N ALA A 107 -9.07 20.27 9.75
CA ALA A 107 -8.72 19.36 10.82
C ALA A 107 -7.47 18.53 10.48
N THR A 108 -6.76 18.10 11.52
CA THR A 108 -5.66 17.15 11.40
C THR A 108 -6.03 15.85 12.13
N LEU A 109 -5.98 14.73 11.41
CA LEU A 109 -6.09 13.41 12.00
C LEU A 109 -4.68 12.88 12.32
N THR A 110 -4.31 12.93 13.58
CA THR A 110 -3.03 12.37 14.05
C THR A 110 -3.21 10.90 14.40
N ILE A 111 -2.30 10.03 13.99
CA ILE A 111 -2.34 8.59 14.26
C ILE A 111 -1.03 8.18 14.91
N GLN A 112 -1.11 7.64 16.13
CA GLN A 112 0.07 7.18 16.86
C GLN A 112 0.71 5.95 16.19
N ALA A 113 2.02 5.79 16.34
CA ALA A 113 2.72 4.59 15.89
C ALA A 113 2.13 3.33 16.55
N GLY A 114 1.96 2.26 15.78
CA GLY A 114 1.38 0.99 16.23
C GLY A 114 -0.15 0.98 16.33
N THR A 115 -0.84 2.06 15.92
CA THR A 115 -2.30 2.08 15.87
C THR A 115 -2.82 1.18 14.74
N THR A 116 -3.88 0.43 15.04
CA THR A 116 -4.65 -0.34 14.05
C THR A 116 -5.99 0.35 13.78
N ILE A 117 -6.27 0.55 12.50
CA ILE A 117 -7.53 1.07 11.98
C ILE A 117 -8.12 0.00 11.07
N VAL A 118 -9.41 -0.28 11.24
CA VAL A 118 -10.13 -1.30 10.46
C VAL A 118 -11.32 -0.69 9.74
N GLY A 119 -11.52 -1.03 8.47
CA GLY A 119 -12.74 -0.75 7.73
C GLY A 119 -13.81 -1.80 8.02
N LYS A 120 -14.99 -1.37 8.45
CA LYS A 120 -16.14 -2.25 8.62
C LYS A 120 -16.69 -2.68 7.27
N ASP A 121 -17.18 -3.91 7.19
CA ASP A 121 -17.79 -4.47 5.99
C ASP A 121 -18.97 -3.62 5.50
N GLY A 122 -19.01 -3.35 4.19
CA GLY A 122 -20.04 -2.57 3.54
C GLY A 122 -19.76 -2.44 2.05
N THR A 123 -20.80 -2.20 1.26
CA THR A 123 -20.71 -2.01 -0.21
C THR A 123 -21.51 -0.78 -0.62
N GLY A 124 -21.22 -0.23 -1.81
CA GLY A 124 -21.87 0.97 -2.32
C GLY A 124 -21.81 2.13 -1.31
N SER A 125 -22.94 2.74 -1.00
CA SER A 125 -22.98 3.86 -0.03
C SER A 125 -22.62 3.48 1.41
N ALA A 126 -22.60 2.19 1.75
CA ALA A 126 -22.21 1.70 3.07
C ALA A 126 -20.72 1.32 3.17
N THR A 127 -19.95 1.44 2.08
CA THR A 127 -18.51 1.15 2.07
C THR A 127 -17.77 2.00 3.10
N SER A 128 -16.87 1.36 3.86
CA SER A 128 -16.01 2.04 4.84
C SER A 128 -14.68 2.44 4.23
N TYR A 129 -14.33 3.73 4.32
CA TYR A 129 -13.08 4.29 3.80
C TYR A 129 -12.78 5.64 4.45
N LEU A 130 -11.51 6.07 4.37
CA LEU A 130 -11.03 7.31 4.95
C LEU A 130 -10.70 8.33 3.85
N ILE A 131 -11.29 9.52 3.90
CA ILE A 131 -10.89 10.66 3.07
C ILE A 131 -10.24 11.74 3.94
N ILE A 132 -9.08 12.23 3.49
CA ILE A 132 -8.50 13.50 3.95
C ILE A 132 -8.83 14.56 2.91
N ASP A 133 -9.80 15.42 3.19
CA ASP A 133 -10.26 16.43 2.25
C ASP A 133 -9.29 17.62 2.15
N LYS A 134 -9.36 18.34 1.04
CA LYS A 134 -8.51 19.49 0.75
C LYS A 134 -8.49 20.50 1.90
N GLY A 135 -7.28 20.86 2.31
CA GLY A 135 -7.02 21.78 3.42
C GLY A 135 -6.93 21.12 4.79
N SER A 136 -7.41 19.88 4.94
CA SER A 136 -7.17 19.02 6.10
C SER A 136 -5.86 18.25 5.98
N LYS A 137 -5.46 17.57 7.05
CA LYS A 137 -4.20 16.80 7.09
C LYS A 137 -4.34 15.45 7.77
N ILE A 138 -3.48 14.52 7.38
CA ILE A 138 -3.18 13.30 8.12
C ILE A 138 -1.76 13.36 8.68
N ASP A 139 -1.57 12.97 9.93
CA ASP A 139 -0.26 12.84 10.56
C ASP A 139 -0.11 11.42 11.09
N ALA A 140 0.26 10.49 10.20
CA ALA A 140 0.42 9.07 10.48
C ALA A 140 1.90 8.68 10.40
N GLN A 141 2.56 8.72 11.56
CA GLN A 141 4.00 8.47 11.69
C GLN A 141 4.26 7.17 12.47
N GLY A 142 4.16 6.04 11.79
CA GLY A 142 4.58 4.75 12.29
C GLY A 142 6.10 4.63 12.37
N THR A 143 6.56 3.46 12.81
CA THR A 143 7.98 3.07 12.77
C THR A 143 8.14 1.67 12.18
N ALA A 144 9.34 1.27 11.79
CA ALA A 144 9.59 -0.09 11.31
C ALA A 144 9.13 -1.18 12.29
N THR A 145 9.27 -0.95 13.60
CA THR A 145 8.87 -1.89 14.67
C THR A 145 7.44 -1.69 15.17
N ALA A 146 6.82 -0.55 14.88
CA ALA A 146 5.44 -0.23 15.25
C ALA A 146 4.77 0.52 14.10
N PRO A 147 4.50 -0.16 12.96
CA PRO A 147 3.83 0.45 11.82
C PRO A 147 2.38 0.77 12.17
N ILE A 148 1.80 1.74 11.46
CA ILE A 148 0.34 1.96 11.49
C ILE A 148 -0.29 0.98 10.50
N ILE A 149 -1.35 0.29 10.92
CA ILE A 149 -2.02 -0.72 10.10
C ILE A 149 -3.43 -0.24 9.77
N PHE A 150 -3.73 -0.15 8.48
CA PHE A 150 -5.08 -0.09 7.94
C PHE A 150 -5.44 -1.44 7.33
N THR A 151 -6.56 -2.03 7.73
CA THR A 151 -7.02 -3.33 7.19
C THR A 151 -8.54 -3.46 7.26
N SER A 152 -9.11 -4.59 6.87
CA SER A 152 -10.53 -4.86 7.06
C SER A 152 -10.82 -5.38 8.47
N GLU A 153 -12.00 -5.07 9.00
CA GLU A 153 -12.43 -5.61 10.30
C GLU A 153 -12.54 -7.14 10.26
N LYS A 154 -12.96 -7.70 9.12
CA LYS A 154 -13.03 -9.15 8.88
C LYS A 154 -11.67 -9.81 9.05
N ALA A 155 -10.64 -9.35 8.34
CA ALA A 155 -9.30 -9.93 8.41
C ALA A 155 -8.68 -9.74 9.79
N HIS A 156 -8.87 -8.55 10.40
CA HIS A 156 -8.42 -8.26 11.76
C HIS A 156 -9.00 -9.25 12.79
N ASP A 157 -10.30 -9.51 12.72
CA ASP A 157 -11.03 -10.39 13.65
C ASP A 157 -10.85 -11.89 13.36
N GLY A 158 -9.97 -12.24 12.41
CA GLY A 158 -9.58 -13.62 12.12
C GLY A 158 -10.44 -14.33 11.07
N ALA A 159 -11.31 -13.62 10.36
CA ALA A 159 -11.92 -14.15 9.14
C ALA A 159 -10.92 -14.17 7.98
N ALA A 160 -11.28 -14.87 6.89
CA ALA A 160 -10.43 -14.95 5.72
C ALA A 160 -10.13 -13.56 5.14
N ALA A 161 -8.85 -13.23 5.04
CA ALA A 161 -8.37 -12.04 4.36
C ALA A 161 -8.64 -12.15 2.85
N ALA A 162 -9.25 -11.13 2.27
CA ALA A 162 -9.52 -11.03 0.83
C ALA A 162 -9.33 -9.58 0.39
N VAL A 163 -9.23 -9.36 -0.92
CA VAL A 163 -9.39 -8.03 -1.52
C VAL A 163 -10.84 -7.55 -1.30
N GLY A 164 -11.14 -6.25 -1.42
CA GLY A 164 -12.56 -5.84 -1.53
C GLY A 164 -13.28 -5.70 -0.19
N GLN A 165 -12.56 -5.79 0.93
CA GLN A 165 -13.19 -5.91 2.25
C GLN A 165 -13.44 -4.55 2.94
N TRP A 166 -12.83 -3.49 2.43
CA TRP A 166 -13.06 -2.08 2.75
C TRP A 166 -12.43 -1.22 1.65
N GLY A 167 -12.77 0.07 1.56
CA GLY A 167 -12.31 0.90 0.44
C GLY A 167 -10.81 1.19 0.46
N GLY A 168 -10.34 1.99 1.42
CA GLY A 168 -8.94 2.41 1.44
C GLY A 168 -8.76 3.79 2.06
N VAL A 169 -7.62 4.40 1.77
CA VAL A 169 -7.29 5.77 2.20
C VAL A 169 -7.18 6.67 0.98
N THR A 170 -7.90 7.80 0.99
CA THR A 170 -7.86 8.79 -0.07
C THR A 170 -7.39 10.13 0.48
N ILE A 171 -6.46 10.79 -0.22
CA ILE A 171 -6.02 12.15 0.09
C ILE A 171 -6.37 13.07 -1.07
N ILE A 172 -7.10 14.14 -0.77
CA ILE A 172 -7.47 15.19 -1.72
C ILE A 172 -6.61 16.41 -1.44
N GLY A 173 -5.74 16.77 -2.38
CA GLY A 173 -4.80 17.87 -2.22
C GLY A 173 -5.23 19.18 -2.88
N ASN A 174 -4.29 20.12 -2.95
CA ASN A 174 -4.45 21.42 -3.59
C ASN A 174 -3.43 21.68 -4.74
N ALA A 175 -2.85 20.61 -5.29
CA ALA A 175 -1.84 20.60 -6.34
C ALA A 175 -2.32 19.98 -7.67
N GLY A 176 -3.63 19.90 -7.91
CA GLY A 176 -4.19 19.42 -9.18
C GLY A 176 -3.84 20.33 -10.36
N ASN A 177 -4.03 19.80 -11.57
CA ASN A 177 -3.87 20.52 -12.84
C ASN A 177 -5.17 20.48 -13.67
N SER A 178 -5.13 20.85 -14.95
CA SER A 178 -6.32 20.92 -15.81
C SER A 178 -6.92 19.56 -16.21
N GLN A 179 -6.20 18.46 -16.02
CA GLN A 179 -6.70 17.10 -16.26
C GLN A 179 -7.43 16.54 -15.04
N VAL A 180 -6.97 16.91 -13.83
CA VAL A 180 -7.53 16.43 -12.57
C VAL A 180 -9.00 16.83 -12.43
N ASN A 181 -9.88 15.83 -12.45
CA ASN A 181 -11.32 15.98 -12.26
C ASN A 181 -11.70 15.87 -10.77
N ALA A 182 -13.00 15.96 -10.48
CA ALA A 182 -13.52 15.58 -9.17
C ALA A 182 -13.27 14.08 -8.95
N TYR A 183 -13.01 13.69 -7.69
CA TYR A 183 -12.75 12.29 -7.35
C TYR A 183 -13.90 11.41 -7.83
N GLU A 184 -13.58 10.35 -8.57
CA GLU A 184 -14.54 9.56 -9.34
C GLU A 184 -15.59 8.87 -8.47
N VAL A 185 -15.18 8.34 -7.30
CA VAL A 185 -16.08 7.69 -6.34
C VAL A 185 -17.03 8.69 -5.68
N ASN A 186 -16.58 9.93 -5.45
CA ASN A 186 -17.39 10.93 -4.79
C ASN A 186 -17.02 12.35 -5.24
N THR A 187 -17.82 12.88 -6.17
CA THR A 187 -17.59 14.16 -6.83
C THR A 187 -17.71 15.38 -5.90
N ALA A 188 -18.15 15.21 -4.65
CA ALA A 188 -18.09 16.26 -3.63
C ALA A 188 -16.64 16.58 -3.19
N TYR A 189 -15.69 15.69 -3.50
CA TYR A 189 -14.28 15.84 -3.20
C TYR A 189 -13.52 16.20 -4.48
N THR A 190 -12.97 17.40 -4.51
CA THR A 190 -12.27 17.92 -5.69
C THR A 190 -10.95 18.55 -5.25
N ALA A 191 -9.85 18.09 -5.86
CA ALA A 191 -8.55 18.71 -5.65
C ALA A 191 -8.60 20.20 -6.01
N GLY A 192 -7.82 21.00 -5.31
CA GLY A 192 -7.58 22.37 -5.72
C GLY A 192 -6.38 22.44 -6.65
N THR A 193 -6.23 23.54 -7.37
CA THR A 193 -5.18 23.73 -8.39
C THR A 193 -4.24 24.87 -8.06
N SER A 194 -4.31 25.39 -6.83
CA SER A 194 -3.70 26.66 -6.45
C SER A 194 -2.30 26.55 -5.86
N ASN A 195 -1.87 25.35 -5.45
CA ASN A 195 -0.61 25.18 -4.73
C ASN A 195 0.05 23.82 -5.03
N LEU A 196 1.04 23.80 -5.93
CA LEU A 196 1.84 22.60 -6.20
C LEU A 196 2.67 22.14 -4.98
N ALA A 197 3.00 23.04 -4.06
CA ALA A 197 3.70 22.71 -2.82
C ALA A 197 2.73 22.43 -1.64
N ASP A 198 1.48 22.08 -1.93
CA ASP A 198 0.51 21.71 -0.89
C ASP A 198 1.03 20.60 0.02
N ASN A 199 0.66 20.69 1.30
CA ASN A 199 1.05 19.74 2.33
C ASN A 199 -0.21 19.18 3.01
N SER A 200 -0.63 18.02 2.53
CA SER A 200 -1.75 17.24 3.05
C SER A 200 -1.34 16.34 4.22
N GLY A 201 -0.07 16.41 4.66
CA GLY A 201 0.44 15.76 5.87
C GLY A 201 1.53 14.72 5.63
N ILE A 202 1.56 13.70 6.48
CA ILE A 202 2.60 12.68 6.54
C ILE A 202 1.98 11.29 6.64
N LEU A 203 2.41 10.38 5.75
CA LEU A 203 2.28 8.94 5.88
C LEU A 203 3.69 8.34 5.94
N ASN A 204 4.07 7.76 7.08
CA ASN A 204 5.35 7.08 7.25
C ASN A 204 5.16 5.74 7.98
N HIS A 205 5.72 4.65 7.43
CA HIS A 205 5.58 3.29 7.98
C HIS A 205 4.12 2.89 8.15
N VAL A 206 3.36 2.99 7.06
CA VAL A 206 1.94 2.64 7.00
C VAL A 206 1.76 1.39 6.16
N LYS A 207 0.92 0.46 6.64
CA LYS A 207 0.54 -0.73 5.90
C LYS A 207 -0.96 -0.70 5.63
N ILE A 208 -1.34 -0.92 4.38
CA ILE A 208 -2.73 -0.92 3.93
C ILE A 208 -3.02 -2.30 3.34
N TYR A 209 -3.97 -3.01 3.92
CA TYR A 209 -4.26 -4.39 3.58
C TYR A 209 -5.73 -4.60 3.27
N ASN A 210 -6.04 -5.54 2.38
CA ASN A 210 -7.43 -6.00 2.14
C ASN A 210 -8.38 -4.88 1.68
N SER A 211 -7.79 -3.84 1.09
CA SER A 211 -8.43 -2.64 0.60
C SER A 211 -8.94 -2.85 -0.82
N GLY A 212 -9.22 -1.75 -1.51
CA GLY A 212 -9.78 -1.76 -2.82
C GLY A 212 -11.27 -2.09 -2.76
N ILE A 213 -12.13 -1.41 -3.51
CA ILE A 213 -13.51 -1.87 -3.72
C ILE A 213 -14.15 -1.15 -4.90
N THR A 214 -14.78 -1.92 -5.79
CA THR A 214 -15.65 -1.38 -6.83
C THR A 214 -16.94 -0.83 -6.23
N MET A 215 -17.16 0.47 -6.40
CA MET A 215 -18.32 1.18 -5.87
C MET A 215 -19.48 1.19 -6.88
N GLU A 216 -19.15 1.43 -8.14
CA GLU A 216 -20.02 1.35 -9.31
C GLU A 216 -19.17 0.89 -10.51
N GLN A 217 -19.76 0.71 -11.68
CA GLN A 217 -18.97 0.45 -12.88
C GLN A 217 -18.05 1.64 -13.17
N ASP A 218 -16.74 1.38 -13.35
CA ASP A 218 -15.71 2.38 -13.65
C ASP A 218 -15.61 3.45 -12.54
N LYS A 219 -15.83 3.03 -11.28
CA LYS A 219 -15.61 3.84 -10.07
C LYS A 219 -15.17 2.96 -8.92
N GLU A 220 -13.92 3.09 -8.55
CA GLU A 220 -13.27 2.19 -7.63
C GLU A 220 -12.52 3.00 -6.54
N ILE A 221 -12.49 2.49 -5.31
CA ILE A 221 -11.60 3.03 -4.27
C ILE A 221 -10.36 2.15 -4.27
N ASN A 222 -9.17 2.75 -4.25
CA ASN A 222 -7.89 2.03 -4.27
C ASN A 222 -7.32 1.82 -2.87
N GLY A 223 -6.21 1.10 -2.77
CA GLY A 223 -5.49 0.98 -1.49
C GLY A 223 -5.08 2.35 -0.94
N LEU A 224 -4.39 3.14 -1.77
CA LEU A 224 -4.11 4.55 -1.50
C LEU A 224 -4.39 5.40 -2.75
N SER A 225 -5.40 6.26 -2.64
CA SER A 225 -5.81 7.19 -3.71
C SER A 225 -5.26 8.59 -3.43
N LEU A 226 -4.57 9.21 -4.38
CA LEU A 226 -3.94 10.53 -4.23
C LEU A 226 -4.42 11.48 -5.34
N VAL A 227 -5.36 12.37 -5.01
CA VAL A 227 -5.96 13.30 -5.99
C VAL A 227 -5.33 14.68 -5.84
N GLY A 228 -4.46 15.07 -6.78
CA GLY A 228 -3.84 16.39 -6.82
C GLY A 228 -3.02 16.73 -5.57
N VAL A 229 -2.23 15.78 -5.06
CA VAL A 229 -1.44 15.94 -3.82
C VAL A 229 -0.12 16.66 -4.09
N GLY A 230 0.22 17.63 -3.24
CA GLY A 230 1.38 18.50 -3.43
C GLY A 230 2.69 17.96 -2.86
N SER A 231 3.80 18.50 -3.37
CA SER A 231 5.18 18.15 -3.00
C SER A 231 5.56 18.48 -1.55
N GLY A 232 4.73 19.23 -0.82
CA GLY A 232 4.91 19.46 0.62
C GLY A 232 4.46 18.28 1.49
N THR A 233 3.74 17.31 0.90
CA THR A 233 3.27 16.09 1.57
C THR A 233 4.38 15.05 1.61
N THR A 234 4.50 14.31 2.72
CA THR A 234 5.48 13.22 2.85
C THR A 234 4.77 11.87 2.81
N ILE A 235 5.10 11.03 1.83
CA ILE A 235 4.62 9.65 1.75
C ILE A 235 5.83 8.72 1.63
N SER A 236 6.05 7.91 2.66
CA SER A 236 7.23 7.05 2.73
C SER A 236 7.00 5.74 3.48
N ASN A 237 7.75 4.69 3.13
CA ASN A 237 7.69 3.39 3.81
C ASN A 237 6.26 2.82 3.84
N ILE A 238 5.63 2.75 2.67
CA ILE A 238 4.25 2.27 2.52
C ILE A 238 4.26 0.81 2.04
N THR A 239 3.43 -0.02 2.63
CA THR A 239 3.16 -1.38 2.14
C THR A 239 1.68 -1.50 1.79
N ILE A 240 1.38 -1.96 0.59
CA ILE A 240 0.01 -2.27 0.15
C ILE A 240 -0.06 -3.72 -0.27
N ASP A 241 -1.09 -4.44 0.20
CA ASP A 241 -1.28 -5.85 -0.16
C ASP A 241 -2.75 -6.28 -0.14
N ASN A 242 -3.17 -7.03 -1.18
CA ASN A 242 -4.56 -7.42 -1.45
C ASN A 242 -5.49 -6.21 -1.63
N SER A 243 -5.35 -5.50 -2.74
CA SER A 243 -6.28 -4.44 -3.16
C SER A 243 -7.22 -4.97 -4.25
N ASP A 244 -8.54 -4.74 -4.11
CA ASP A 244 -9.54 -4.97 -5.17
C ASP A 244 -9.64 -3.70 -6.01
N ASP A 245 -8.89 -3.69 -7.10
CA ASP A 245 -8.45 -2.57 -7.94
C ASP A 245 -7.00 -2.16 -7.64
N ASP A 246 -6.65 -0.89 -7.73
CA ASP A 246 -5.26 -0.48 -7.70
C ASP A 246 -4.64 -0.55 -6.31
N GLY A 247 -3.32 -0.79 -6.28
CA GLY A 247 -2.53 -0.61 -5.07
C GLY A 247 -2.47 0.86 -4.67
N ILE A 248 -1.88 1.69 -5.53
CA ILE A 248 -1.85 3.15 -5.40
C ILE A 248 -2.29 3.73 -6.73
N GLU A 249 -3.18 4.72 -6.69
CA GLU A 249 -3.52 5.52 -7.87
C GLU A 249 -3.32 7.01 -7.57
N LEU A 250 -2.68 7.72 -8.51
CA LEU A 250 -2.46 9.15 -8.43
C LEU A 250 -3.09 9.88 -9.62
N TRP A 251 -3.99 10.82 -9.35
CA TRP A 251 -4.53 11.75 -10.35
C TRP A 251 -3.84 13.10 -10.21
N GLY A 252 -2.87 13.36 -11.08
CA GLY A 252 -2.09 14.59 -11.09
C GLY A 252 -1.32 14.83 -9.78
N GLY A 253 -0.93 16.09 -9.54
CA GLY A 253 -0.13 16.45 -8.38
C GLY A 253 1.39 16.34 -8.58
N THR A 254 2.13 16.64 -7.51
CA THR A 254 3.61 16.72 -7.50
C THR A 254 4.22 16.06 -6.27
N VAL A 255 3.43 15.33 -5.47
CA VAL A 255 3.91 14.62 -4.29
C VAL A 255 5.01 13.63 -4.66
N ASN A 256 6.06 13.54 -3.85
CA ASN A 256 7.09 12.52 -4.00
C ASN A 256 6.79 11.35 -3.07
N LEU A 257 7.03 10.13 -3.55
CA LEU A 257 6.86 8.90 -2.79
C LEU A 257 8.22 8.21 -2.61
N SER A 258 8.44 7.56 -1.47
CA SER A 258 9.68 6.81 -1.24
C SER A 258 9.48 5.50 -0.48
N ASN A 259 10.21 4.44 -0.85
CA ASN A 259 10.17 3.14 -0.19
C ASN A 259 8.74 2.55 -0.17
N ILE A 260 8.22 2.26 -1.36
CA ILE A 260 6.87 1.73 -1.54
C ILE A 260 6.96 0.25 -1.91
N THR A 261 6.13 -0.60 -1.29
CA THR A 261 6.01 -2.02 -1.63
C THR A 261 4.56 -2.36 -1.91
N ILE A 262 4.28 -2.94 -3.07
CA ILE A 262 2.92 -3.30 -3.48
C ILE A 262 2.88 -4.74 -3.97
N THR A 263 1.92 -5.50 -3.46
CA THR A 263 1.67 -6.88 -3.87
C THR A 263 0.17 -7.14 -4.02
N ARG A 264 -0.21 -8.07 -4.90
CA ARG A 264 -1.59 -8.57 -5.03
C ARG A 264 -2.68 -7.47 -5.21
N ALA A 265 -2.45 -6.48 -6.05
CA ALA A 265 -3.54 -5.69 -6.64
C ALA A 265 -4.30 -6.52 -7.69
N THR A 266 -5.58 -6.25 -7.92
CA THR A 266 -6.38 -6.96 -8.94
C THR A 266 -6.52 -6.19 -10.24
N ASP A 267 -6.25 -4.89 -10.24
CA ASP A 267 -5.96 -4.10 -11.44
C ASP A 267 -4.47 -3.73 -11.45
N ASP A 268 -4.08 -2.47 -11.32
CA ASP A 268 -2.70 -2.03 -11.43
C ASP A 268 -2.03 -1.91 -10.06
N HIS A 269 -0.77 -2.32 -9.97
CA HIS A 269 -0.07 -2.15 -8.70
C HIS A 269 0.21 -0.68 -8.40
N PHE A 270 0.48 0.13 -9.43
CA PHE A 270 0.76 1.55 -9.28
C PHE A 270 0.29 2.31 -10.52
N ASP A 271 -0.82 3.05 -10.43
CA ASP A 271 -1.36 3.85 -11.51
C ASP A 271 -1.07 5.34 -11.31
N ILE A 272 -0.68 6.01 -12.40
CA ILE A 272 -0.46 7.45 -12.48
C ILE A 272 -1.17 8.06 -13.69
N ASP A 273 -2.16 8.88 -13.41
CA ASP A 273 -2.97 9.59 -14.40
C ASP A 273 -2.89 11.12 -14.21
N ASP A 274 -3.62 11.83 -15.07
CA ASP A 274 -3.96 13.25 -14.99
C ASP A 274 -2.72 14.14 -14.88
N GLY A 275 -1.61 13.76 -15.51
CA GLY A 275 -0.42 14.58 -15.58
C GLY A 275 0.39 14.62 -14.27
N TYR A 276 0.40 13.53 -13.49
CA TYR A 276 1.27 13.42 -12.33
C TYR A 276 2.74 13.65 -12.75
N SER A 277 3.49 14.36 -11.90
CA SER A 277 4.86 14.82 -12.22
C SER A 277 5.83 14.73 -11.05
N GLY A 278 5.50 13.94 -10.03
CA GLY A 278 6.37 13.70 -8.89
C GLY A 278 7.50 12.69 -9.16
N THR A 279 8.34 12.49 -8.14
CA THR A 279 9.37 11.46 -8.11
C THR A 279 8.99 10.34 -7.16
N VAL A 280 9.09 9.11 -7.64
CA VAL A 280 8.91 7.88 -6.85
C VAL A 280 10.26 7.20 -6.71
N THR A 281 10.76 7.08 -5.47
CA THR A 281 12.06 6.46 -5.17
C THR A 281 11.88 5.14 -4.44
N ASN A 282 12.63 4.09 -4.80
CA ASN A 282 12.57 2.77 -4.15
C ASN A 282 11.15 2.16 -4.18
N LEU A 283 10.59 1.97 -5.38
CA LEU A 283 9.31 1.28 -5.60
C LEU A 283 9.56 -0.20 -5.88
N THR A 284 8.94 -1.09 -5.11
CA THR A 284 9.00 -2.54 -5.28
C THR A 284 7.61 -3.11 -5.53
N ILE A 285 7.45 -3.80 -6.65
CA ILE A 285 6.18 -4.38 -7.08
C ILE A 285 6.39 -5.88 -7.29
N THR A 286 5.55 -6.70 -6.65
CA THR A 286 5.45 -8.12 -6.98
C THR A 286 4.05 -8.40 -7.52
N GLN A 287 4.01 -8.62 -8.82
CA GLN A 287 2.80 -8.82 -9.58
C GLN A 287 2.53 -10.32 -9.71
N THR A 288 1.56 -10.80 -8.93
CA THR A 288 1.09 -12.20 -8.92
C THR A 288 -0.39 -12.31 -9.33
N SER A 289 -0.97 -11.19 -9.72
CA SER A 289 -2.35 -10.94 -10.15
C SER A 289 -2.35 -9.57 -10.83
N GLY A 290 -3.52 -9.12 -11.27
CA GLY A 290 -3.67 -7.77 -11.80
C GLY A 290 -3.21 -7.63 -13.23
N ASN A 291 -3.09 -6.38 -13.64
CA ASN A 291 -2.97 -5.96 -15.02
C ASN A 291 -1.56 -5.44 -15.25
N ALA A 292 -1.27 -4.18 -14.95
CA ALA A 292 0.08 -3.62 -15.01
C ALA A 292 0.82 -3.65 -13.66
N GLY A 293 2.14 -3.75 -13.72
CA GLY A 293 2.97 -3.36 -12.59
C GLY A 293 2.89 -1.85 -12.35
N ILE A 294 3.08 -1.05 -13.40
CA ILE A 294 2.83 0.39 -13.40
C ILE A 294 1.96 0.71 -14.61
N GLU A 295 0.79 1.31 -14.38
CA GLU A 295 0.03 1.97 -15.44
C GLU A 295 0.37 3.46 -15.46
N MET A 296 0.44 4.03 -16.68
CA MET A 296 0.64 5.45 -16.87
C MET A 296 -0.33 5.93 -17.94
N SER A 297 -1.11 6.94 -17.60
CA SER A 297 -2.15 7.53 -18.43
C SER A 297 -2.09 9.07 -18.34
N GLY A 298 -2.96 9.75 -19.10
CA GLY A 298 -2.93 11.21 -19.24
C GLY A 298 -1.61 11.75 -19.80
N THR A 299 -1.34 13.05 -19.65
CA THR A 299 -0.03 13.62 -20.04
C THR A 299 1.02 13.49 -18.92
N THR A 300 1.04 12.36 -18.23
CA THR A 300 1.90 12.09 -17.08
C THR A 300 3.38 12.04 -17.46
N SER A 301 4.23 12.55 -16.58
CA SER A 301 5.69 12.59 -16.76
C SER A 301 6.39 12.50 -15.41
N ALA A 302 6.27 11.33 -14.80
CA ALA A 302 6.87 11.03 -13.49
C ALA A 302 8.35 10.62 -13.61
N THR A 303 9.06 10.66 -12.49
CA THR A 303 10.40 10.07 -12.36
C THR A 303 10.37 8.88 -11.41
N PHE A 304 10.82 7.72 -11.88
CA PHE A 304 11.06 6.54 -11.06
C PHE A 304 12.57 6.36 -10.84
N ASP A 305 13.02 6.28 -9.59
CA ASP A 305 14.43 6.09 -9.20
C ASP A 305 14.56 4.92 -8.21
N GLY A 306 15.15 3.80 -8.62
CA GLY A 306 15.16 2.60 -7.79
C GLY A 306 13.83 1.86 -7.90
N LEU A 307 13.53 1.33 -9.09
CA LEU A 307 12.31 0.56 -9.35
C LEU A 307 12.65 -0.93 -9.41
N THR A 308 11.85 -1.79 -8.77
CA THR A 308 11.89 -3.24 -8.98
C THR A 308 10.49 -3.74 -9.26
N ILE A 309 10.27 -4.30 -10.45
CA ILE A 309 9.03 -5.01 -10.80
C ILE A 309 9.37 -6.49 -10.97
N THR A 310 8.66 -7.35 -10.26
CA THR A 310 8.68 -8.80 -10.50
C THR A 310 7.32 -9.23 -11.01
N GLN A 311 7.23 -9.44 -12.32
CA GLN A 311 6.04 -9.85 -13.04
C GLN A 311 5.99 -11.37 -13.12
N ASN A 312 5.24 -11.99 -12.21
CA ASN A 312 5.02 -13.44 -12.16
C ASN A 312 3.63 -13.85 -12.70
N ALA A 313 2.70 -12.91 -12.78
CA ALA A 313 1.43 -13.02 -13.49
C ALA A 313 1.00 -11.63 -13.95
N SER A 314 0.27 -11.55 -15.07
CA SER A 314 -0.30 -10.32 -15.61
C SER A 314 -1.45 -10.71 -16.54
N ASN A 315 -2.64 -10.12 -16.35
CA ASN A 315 -3.83 -10.41 -17.16
C ASN A 315 -3.83 -9.57 -18.45
N LYS A 316 -3.42 -8.30 -18.37
CA LYS A 316 -3.26 -7.33 -19.45
C LYS A 316 -2.08 -6.40 -19.15
N GLU A 317 -1.63 -5.58 -20.10
CA GLU A 317 -0.84 -4.36 -19.82
C GLU A 317 0.63 -4.51 -19.36
N GLY A 318 1.03 -5.60 -18.71
CA GLY A 318 2.43 -6.00 -18.59
C GLY A 318 3.18 -5.42 -17.39
N GLY A 319 4.48 -5.14 -17.54
CA GLY A 319 5.32 -4.58 -16.47
C GLY A 319 5.08 -3.08 -16.27
N ILE A 320 5.49 -2.26 -17.26
CA ILE A 320 5.20 -0.82 -17.31
C ILE A 320 4.35 -0.55 -18.55
N PHE A 321 3.17 0.02 -18.34
CA PHE A 321 2.18 0.26 -19.39
C PHE A 321 2.02 1.75 -19.70
N PHE A 322 2.07 2.08 -20.99
CA PHE A 322 1.78 3.41 -21.53
C PHE A 322 0.38 3.41 -22.17
N LYS A 323 -0.63 3.90 -21.44
CA LYS A 323 -2.05 3.93 -21.84
C LYS A 323 -2.44 5.25 -22.50
N GLY A 324 -2.20 5.34 -23.81
CA GLY A 324 -2.60 6.50 -24.61
C GLY A 324 -1.47 7.47 -24.96
N ALA A 325 -1.82 8.76 -25.05
CA ALA A 325 -0.98 9.77 -25.67
C ALA A 325 -0.39 10.78 -24.68
N GLY A 326 0.81 11.28 -24.97
CA GLY A 326 1.45 12.34 -24.17
C GLY A 326 2.25 11.84 -22.96
N ILE A 327 2.13 10.55 -22.60
CA ILE A 327 2.85 9.91 -21.50
C ILE A 327 4.35 9.90 -21.78
N GLY A 328 5.14 10.38 -20.83
CA GLY A 328 6.60 10.33 -20.85
C GLY A 328 7.17 10.06 -19.46
N GLY A 329 8.41 10.47 -19.22
CA GLY A 329 9.00 10.41 -17.88
C GLY A 329 10.41 9.85 -17.86
N THR A 330 10.91 9.61 -16.65
CA THR A 330 12.28 9.13 -16.43
C THR A 330 12.25 7.86 -15.60
N ILE A 331 12.85 6.78 -16.12
CA ILE A 331 13.02 5.53 -15.39
C ILE A 331 14.51 5.31 -15.19
N LYS A 332 14.96 5.31 -13.94
CA LYS A 332 16.38 5.11 -13.61
C LYS A 332 16.60 4.13 -12.47
N ASN A 333 17.75 3.46 -12.51
CA ASN A 333 18.15 2.46 -11.52
C ASN A 333 17.05 1.40 -11.31
N ALA A 334 16.54 0.85 -12.41
CA ALA A 334 15.37 -0.02 -12.41
C ALA A 334 15.72 -1.47 -12.78
N THR A 335 15.00 -2.43 -12.20
CA THR A 335 15.02 -3.83 -12.60
C THR A 335 13.60 -4.30 -12.87
N ILE A 336 13.33 -4.75 -14.09
CA ILE A 336 12.07 -5.37 -14.47
C ILE A 336 12.35 -6.86 -14.71
N ILE A 337 11.74 -7.71 -13.90
CA ILE A 337 11.82 -9.16 -13.99
C ILE A 337 10.52 -9.67 -14.61
N ASP A 338 10.54 -9.95 -15.91
CA ASP A 338 9.40 -10.47 -16.66
C ASP A 338 9.47 -12.00 -16.77
N ASN A 339 8.59 -12.68 -16.04
CA ASN A 339 8.45 -14.13 -16.05
C ASN A 339 7.16 -14.60 -16.74
N VAL A 340 6.43 -13.71 -17.42
CA VAL A 340 5.12 -14.01 -18.00
C VAL A 340 5.23 -14.08 -19.51
N SER A 341 4.97 -15.26 -20.08
CA SER A 341 4.83 -15.44 -21.54
C SER A 341 3.38 -15.65 -21.89
N SER A 342 2.87 -14.88 -22.84
CA SER A 342 1.45 -14.83 -23.18
C SER A 342 1.24 -14.76 -24.69
N THR A 343 0.09 -15.24 -25.17
CA THR A 343 -0.25 -15.13 -26.60
C THR A 343 -0.47 -13.69 -27.04
N THR A 344 -0.84 -12.80 -26.11
CA THR A 344 -1.12 -11.38 -26.39
C THR A 344 0.13 -10.51 -26.28
N GLN A 345 1.21 -11.02 -25.68
CA GLN A 345 2.52 -10.38 -25.56
C GLN A 345 2.49 -9.04 -24.82
N TYR A 346 2.21 -9.06 -23.52
CA TYR A 346 2.38 -7.92 -22.62
C TYR A 346 3.76 -7.97 -21.96
N GLY A 347 4.76 -7.43 -22.64
CA GLY A 347 6.15 -7.52 -22.19
C GLY A 347 6.45 -6.63 -20.98
N ALA A 348 7.73 -6.61 -20.59
CA ALA A 348 8.26 -5.74 -19.55
C ALA A 348 7.85 -4.26 -19.71
N ILE A 349 7.78 -3.76 -20.95
CA ILE A 349 7.32 -2.41 -21.28
C ILE A 349 6.32 -2.49 -22.43
N HIS A 350 5.08 -2.05 -22.19
CA HIS A 350 3.96 -2.18 -23.12
C HIS A 350 3.31 -0.82 -23.44
N SER A 351 2.63 -0.74 -24.58
CA SER A 351 1.85 0.42 -24.99
C SER A 351 0.60 0.00 -25.76
N ASP A 352 -0.50 0.75 -25.64
CA ASP A 352 -1.74 0.49 -26.41
C ASP A 352 -1.93 1.43 -27.61
N ASN A 353 -1.13 2.50 -27.67
CA ASN A 353 -1.29 3.57 -28.64
C ASN A 353 0.06 4.06 -29.20
N SER A 354 0.01 4.61 -30.41
CA SER A 354 1.09 5.33 -31.10
C SER A 354 1.45 6.70 -30.50
N GLY A 355 0.63 7.24 -29.58
CA GLY A 355 0.70 8.63 -29.11
C GLY A 355 1.61 8.93 -27.92
N ALA A 356 2.27 7.92 -27.33
CA ALA A 356 3.15 8.13 -26.19
C ALA A 356 4.28 9.12 -26.52
N ASN A 357 4.64 9.99 -25.57
CA ASN A 357 5.72 10.98 -25.72
C ASN A 357 7.10 10.33 -25.53
N THR A 358 7.46 9.43 -26.46
CA THR A 358 8.73 8.70 -26.40
C THR A 358 9.96 9.60 -26.42
N ALA A 359 9.87 10.80 -27.02
CA ALA A 359 10.97 11.78 -26.98
C ALA A 359 11.19 12.37 -25.57
N GLY A 360 10.15 12.38 -24.74
CA GLY A 360 10.22 12.76 -23.32
C GLY A 360 10.42 11.57 -22.37
N THR A 361 10.62 10.36 -22.90
CA THR A 361 10.87 9.15 -22.11
C THR A 361 12.36 8.84 -22.06
N THR A 362 12.93 8.66 -20.87
CA THR A 362 14.35 8.30 -20.71
C THR A 362 14.53 7.08 -19.81
N PHE A 363 15.54 6.28 -20.12
CA PHE A 363 15.94 5.11 -19.35
C PHE A 363 17.42 5.22 -18.97
N THR A 364 17.80 4.98 -17.73
CA THR A 364 19.22 4.97 -17.29
C THR A 364 19.45 3.90 -16.23
N ASN A 365 20.44 3.04 -16.41
CA ASN A 365 20.70 1.90 -15.51
C ASN A 365 19.46 1.00 -15.32
N VAL A 366 18.75 0.69 -16.41
CA VAL A 366 17.57 -0.17 -16.41
C VAL A 366 17.95 -1.58 -16.86
N THR A 367 17.67 -2.57 -16.04
CA THR A 367 17.85 -3.99 -16.36
C THR A 367 16.49 -4.63 -16.63
N ILE A 368 16.30 -5.20 -17.83
CA ILE A 368 15.19 -6.10 -18.13
C ILE A 368 15.74 -7.53 -18.15
N LYS A 369 15.13 -8.43 -17.38
CA LYS A 369 15.52 -9.84 -17.28
C LYS A 369 14.30 -10.69 -17.01
N GLY A 370 14.46 -12.01 -17.00
CA GLY A 370 13.44 -12.94 -16.54
C GLY A 370 13.33 -14.16 -17.45
N THR A 371 12.26 -14.92 -17.26
CA THR A 371 12.02 -16.15 -18.03
C THR A 371 11.06 -15.98 -19.19
N SER A 372 10.50 -14.78 -19.39
CA SER A 372 9.59 -14.55 -20.50
C SER A 372 10.25 -14.77 -21.86
N THR A 373 9.50 -15.37 -22.79
CA THR A 373 9.86 -15.51 -24.20
C THR A 373 9.24 -14.42 -25.08
N ASP A 374 8.39 -13.56 -24.51
CA ASP A 374 7.78 -12.44 -25.23
C ASP A 374 8.85 -11.39 -25.50
N ALA A 375 8.59 -10.47 -26.44
CA ALA A 375 9.49 -9.33 -26.62
C ALA A 375 9.43 -8.42 -25.39
N ASP A 376 10.57 -7.90 -24.92
CA ASP A 376 10.61 -6.98 -23.77
C ASP A 376 9.74 -5.72 -23.98
N PHE A 377 9.72 -5.22 -25.22
CA PHE A 377 8.98 -4.04 -25.63
C PHE A 377 7.85 -4.47 -26.56
N THR A 378 6.60 -4.17 -26.20
CA THR A 378 5.43 -4.53 -27.01
C THR A 378 4.45 -3.38 -27.20
N GLY A 379 3.55 -3.53 -28.17
CA GLY A 379 2.58 -2.51 -28.54
C GLY A 379 3.04 -1.53 -29.63
N PRO A 380 2.19 -0.55 -30.00
CA PRO A 380 2.41 0.29 -31.19
C PRO A 380 3.66 1.17 -31.16
N VAL A 381 4.17 1.56 -29.99
CA VAL A 381 5.40 2.36 -29.86
C VAL A 381 6.61 1.56 -29.36
N ALA A 382 6.53 0.22 -29.35
CA ALA A 382 7.59 -0.66 -28.86
C ALA A 382 8.97 -0.30 -29.44
N THR A 383 9.08 -0.11 -30.76
CA THR A 383 10.33 0.25 -31.43
C THR A 383 10.89 1.59 -30.95
N ALA A 384 10.04 2.58 -30.71
CA ALA A 384 10.47 3.90 -30.27
C ALA A 384 10.93 3.88 -28.79
N LEU A 385 10.20 3.17 -27.92
CA LEU A 385 10.60 2.97 -26.52
C LEU A 385 11.90 2.17 -26.42
N GLN A 386 12.05 1.12 -27.23
CA GLN A 386 13.28 0.33 -27.29
C GLN A 386 14.47 1.17 -27.80
N ALA A 387 14.24 2.11 -28.72
CA ALA A 387 15.28 3.03 -29.17
C ALA A 387 15.74 3.97 -28.04
N GLN A 388 14.81 4.50 -27.22
CA GLN A 388 15.15 5.30 -26.04
C GLN A 388 15.92 4.48 -25.01
N PHE A 389 15.50 3.24 -24.77
CA PHE A 389 16.20 2.32 -23.88
C PHE A 389 17.63 2.05 -24.36
N THR A 390 17.81 1.77 -25.66
CA THR A 390 19.13 1.50 -26.24
C THR A 390 20.04 2.73 -26.23
N ALA A 391 19.47 3.93 -26.40
CA ALA A 391 20.23 5.18 -26.33
C ALA A 391 20.64 5.56 -24.90
N GLY A 392 19.90 5.09 -23.89
CA GLY A 392 20.18 5.34 -22.49
C GLY A 392 21.43 4.62 -21.97
N THR A 393 22.10 5.22 -20.99
CA THR A 393 23.35 4.67 -20.44
C THR A 393 23.06 3.57 -19.42
N GLY A 394 23.84 2.49 -19.45
CA GLY A 394 23.77 1.41 -18.44
C GLY A 394 22.55 0.49 -18.55
N ASN A 395 21.75 0.63 -19.60
CA ASN A 395 20.57 -0.19 -19.83
C ASN A 395 20.98 -1.55 -20.42
N VAL A 396 20.39 -2.64 -19.92
CA VAL A 396 20.71 -4.01 -20.35
C VAL A 396 19.45 -4.88 -20.40
N THR A 397 19.35 -5.69 -21.44
CA THR A 397 18.41 -6.83 -21.50
C THR A 397 19.21 -8.12 -21.29
N LEU A 398 18.72 -9.00 -20.41
CA LEU A 398 19.27 -10.33 -20.17
C LEU A 398 18.24 -11.39 -20.60
N VAL A 399 18.30 -11.81 -21.87
CA VAL A 399 17.38 -12.83 -22.43
C VAL A 399 17.82 -14.24 -22.02
N GLY A 400 16.86 -15.08 -21.60
CA GLY A 400 17.04 -16.55 -21.55
C GLY A 400 18.03 -17.07 -20.51
N LEU A 401 18.48 -16.25 -19.56
CA LEU A 401 19.33 -16.68 -18.46
C LEU A 401 18.45 -17.24 -17.34
N SER A 402 18.07 -18.50 -17.48
CA SER A 402 17.58 -19.30 -16.36
C SER A 402 18.66 -19.31 -15.29
N ALA A 403 18.50 -18.52 -14.23
CA ALA A 403 19.30 -18.53 -13.02
C ALA A 403 20.82 -18.69 -13.27
N VAL A 404 21.51 -17.61 -13.65
CA VAL A 404 22.92 -17.51 -13.24
C VAL A 404 22.88 -17.29 -11.74
N VAL A 405 22.98 -18.39 -11.01
CA VAL A 405 23.31 -18.41 -9.60
C VAL A 405 24.56 -17.54 -9.45
N ASP A 406 24.44 -16.57 -8.56
CA ASP A 406 25.51 -15.72 -8.03
C ASP A 406 26.78 -16.56 -7.78
N THR A 407 27.64 -16.62 -8.80
CA THR A 407 28.97 -17.20 -8.72
C THR A 407 29.89 -16.12 -9.23
N GLY A 408 30.44 -15.37 -8.28
CA GLY A 408 31.28 -14.19 -8.52
C GLY A 408 32.39 -14.41 -9.54
N ILE A 409 32.10 -14.10 -10.80
CA ILE A 409 33.11 -13.99 -11.84
C ILE A 409 33.64 -12.56 -11.81
N VAL A 410 34.76 -12.38 -11.12
CA VAL A 410 35.68 -11.27 -11.32
C VAL A 410 36.41 -11.54 -12.63
N VAL A 411 36.21 -10.69 -13.64
CA VAL A 411 37.05 -10.70 -14.84
C VAL A 411 38.26 -9.79 -14.57
N ALA A 412 39.45 -10.38 -14.69
CA ALA A 412 40.75 -9.75 -14.56
C ALA A 412 41.12 -8.86 -15.75
#